data_AF-A0A3E1AYG4-F1
#
_entry.id   AF-A0A3E1AYG4-F1
#
_cell.length_a   1.000
_cell.length_b   1.000
_cell.length_c   1.000
_cell.angle_alpha   90.00
_cell.angle_beta   90.00
_cell.angle_gamma   90.00
#
_symmetry.space_group_name_H-M   'P 1'
#
loop_
_entity.id
_entity.type
_entity.pdbx_description
1 polymer ?
#
loop_
_entity_poly.entity_id
_entity_poly.type
_entity_poly.pdbx_seq_one_letter_code
_entity_poly.pdbx_strand_id
1 'polypeptide(L)'
;MPYRVKVHFEKKYTAVTVSDGFNPYVDIHGITLKNLNVGAGAMYEISVGLFNGAGTVIVDATDGAANQFPYAIPVDCDNDGNIKVPKVAAVSQSDLDNLDAQVKNLAKHIAANKSGK
;
A
#
# COMPACT_ATOMS: atom_id res chain seq x y z
N MET A 1 -17.91 10.45 -10.04
CA MET A 1 -18.30 9.77 -8.79
C MET A 1 -17.05 9.61 -7.94
N PRO A 2 -17.11 9.78 -6.61
CA PRO A 2 -15.94 9.56 -5.77
C PRO A 2 -15.60 8.06 -5.71
N TYR A 3 -14.31 7.75 -5.57
CA TYR A 3 -13.80 6.39 -5.43
C TYR A 3 -13.69 6.04 -3.95
N ARG A 4 -14.24 4.89 -3.54
CA ARG A 4 -14.12 4.43 -2.16
C ARG A 4 -12.79 3.74 -1.96
N VAL A 5 -12.02 4.22 -0.99
CA VAL A 5 -10.71 3.65 -0.64
C VAL A 5 -10.75 3.17 0.79
N LYS A 6 -10.26 1.95 1.02
CA LYS A 6 -10.05 1.41 2.37
C LYS A 6 -8.58 1.50 2.73
N VAL A 7 -8.26 2.31 3.73
CA VAL A 7 -6.90 2.51 4.23
C VAL A 7 -6.63 1.52 5.35
N HIS A 8 -5.81 0.51 5.10
CA HIS A 8 -5.48 -0.54 6.07
C HIS A 8 -4.08 -0.33 6.65
N PHE A 9 -3.98 -0.24 7.98
CA PHE A 9 -2.73 -0.02 8.70
C PHE A 9 -2.16 -1.36 9.18
N GLU A 10 -1.09 -1.84 8.56
CA GLU A 10 -0.48 -3.14 8.88
C GLU A 10 0.28 -3.12 10.22
N LYS A 11 0.66 -1.93 10.70
CA LYS A 11 1.33 -1.73 11.99
C LYS A 11 0.71 -0.56 12.76
N LYS A 12 1.07 -0.47 14.05
CA LYS A 12 0.64 0.61 14.93
C LYS A 12 1.37 1.93 14.60
N TYR A 13 0.67 3.04 14.77
CA TYR A 13 1.21 4.39 14.64
C TYR A 13 0.64 5.29 15.74
N THR A 14 1.47 6.16 16.31
CA THR A 14 1.06 7.06 17.40
C THR A 14 0.37 8.32 16.91
N ALA A 15 0.63 8.72 15.66
CA ALA A 15 -0.02 9.83 14.98
C ALA A 15 -0.16 9.51 13.49
N VAL A 16 -1.39 9.58 12.98
CA VAL A 16 -1.73 9.37 11.57
C VAL A 16 -2.62 10.50 11.08
N THR A 17 -2.29 11.06 9.93
CA THR A 17 -3.18 11.93 9.15
C THR A 17 -3.31 11.35 7.74
N VAL A 18 -4.55 11.17 7.29
CA VAL A 18 -4.87 10.73 5.92
C VAL A 18 -5.49 11.92 5.21
N SER A 19 -4.87 12.43 4.15
CA SER A 19 -5.31 13.67 3.47
C SER A 19 -5.15 13.60 1.96
N ASP A 20 -5.74 14.58 1.26
CA ASP A 20 -5.47 14.84 -0.17
C ASP A 20 -4.20 15.70 -0.39
N GLY A 21 -3.42 15.95 0.67
CA GLY A 21 -2.30 16.88 0.71
C GLY A 21 -2.63 18.25 1.30
N PHE A 22 -3.92 18.58 1.43
CA PHE A 22 -4.40 19.84 1.99
C PHE A 22 -5.41 19.62 3.12
N ASN A 23 -6.41 18.78 2.87
CA ASN A 23 -7.53 18.51 3.78
C ASN A 23 -7.50 17.06 4.25
N PRO A 24 -7.59 16.81 5.57
CA PRO A 24 -7.78 15.47 6.10
C PRO A 24 -9.08 14.87 5.56
N TYR A 25 -9.03 13.59 5.20
CA TYR A 25 -10.22 12.83 4.87
C TYR A 25 -11.07 12.58 6.11
N VAL A 26 -12.35 12.38 5.87
CA VAL A 26 -13.31 11.91 6.87
C VAL A 26 -13.71 10.50 6.47
N ASP A 27 -13.69 9.58 7.43
CA ASP A 27 -14.17 8.23 7.17
C ASP A 27 -15.69 8.19 6.96
N ILE A 28 -16.20 7.07 6.46
CA ILE A 28 -17.65 6.88 6.25
C ILE A 28 -18.49 6.94 7.55
N HIS A 29 -17.87 6.85 8.72
CA HIS A 29 -18.51 6.95 10.03
C HIS A 29 -18.40 8.36 10.65
N GLY A 30 -17.83 9.32 9.93
CA GLY A 30 -17.71 10.72 10.37
C GLY A 30 -16.43 11.04 11.16
N ILE A 31 -15.46 10.12 11.24
CA ILE A 31 -14.20 10.36 11.95
C ILE A 31 -13.25 11.11 11.02
N THR A 32 -12.83 12.31 11.43
CA THR A 32 -11.77 13.04 10.73
C THR A 32 -10.43 12.36 10.97
N LEU A 33 -9.77 11.93 9.88
CA LEU A 33 -8.50 11.21 9.90
C LEU A 33 -7.31 12.17 10.05
N LYS A 34 -7.21 12.82 11.23
CA LYS A 34 -6.17 13.79 11.56
C LYS A 34 -5.57 13.50 12.93
N ASN A 35 -4.25 13.35 12.98
CA ASN A 35 -3.47 13.10 14.20
C ASN A 35 -4.05 11.97 15.09
N LEU A 36 -4.46 10.88 14.47
CA LEU A 36 -5.06 9.74 15.16
C LEU A 36 -4.00 8.76 15.65
N ASN A 37 -4.21 8.17 16.83
CA ASN A 37 -3.50 6.97 17.25
C ASN A 37 -4.18 5.77 16.62
N VAL A 38 -3.42 4.93 15.92
CA VAL A 38 -3.94 3.85 15.08
C VAL A 38 -3.28 2.54 15.48
N GLY A 39 -4.10 1.54 15.78
CA GLY A 39 -3.64 0.17 16.07
C GLY A 39 -3.25 -0.59 14.80
N ALA A 40 -2.46 -1.65 14.96
CA ALA A 40 -2.22 -2.58 13.87
C ALA A 40 -3.53 -3.28 13.46
N GLY A 41 -3.76 -3.43 12.15
CA GLY A 41 -4.98 -3.98 11.57
C GLY A 41 -6.15 -3.00 11.46
N ALA A 42 -5.98 -1.74 11.90
CA ALA A 42 -7.04 -0.75 11.79
C ALA A 42 -7.34 -0.42 10.32
N MET A 43 -8.60 -0.16 10.02
CA MET A 43 -9.07 0.16 8.67
C MET A 43 -10.03 1.33 8.71
N TYR A 44 -9.86 2.26 7.77
CA TYR A 44 -10.77 3.39 7.57
C TYR A 44 -11.20 3.44 6.10
N GLU A 45 -12.49 3.63 5.85
CA GLU A 45 -13.01 3.81 4.49
C GLU A 45 -13.23 5.29 4.23
N ILE A 46 -12.66 5.81 3.15
CA ILE A 46 -12.73 7.22 2.76
C ILE A 46 -13.28 7.36 1.33
N SER A 47 -13.85 8.52 1.05
CA SER A 47 -14.37 8.88 -0.27
C SER A 47 -13.40 9.82 -0.97
N VAL A 48 -12.70 9.34 -2.00
CA VAL A 48 -11.66 10.07 -2.72
C VAL A 48 -12.26 10.70 -3.99
N GLY A 49 -12.17 12.02 -4.09
CA GLY A 49 -12.50 12.72 -5.33
C GLY A 49 -11.50 12.38 -6.44
N LEU A 50 -12.01 12.03 -7.62
CA LEU A 50 -11.17 11.80 -8.80
C LEU A 50 -11.25 13.02 -9.73
N PHE A 51 -10.10 13.55 -10.11
CA PHE A 51 -9.94 14.56 -11.16
C PHE A 51 -9.27 13.90 -12.38
N ASN A 52 -9.91 13.96 -13.55
CA ASN A 52 -9.46 13.25 -14.76
C ASN A 52 -9.19 11.74 -14.53
N GLY A 53 -9.96 11.12 -13.64
CA GLY A 53 -9.84 9.68 -13.31
C GLY A 53 -8.79 9.33 -12.25
N ALA A 54 -8.07 10.32 -11.71
CA ALA A 54 -7.05 10.10 -10.69
C ALA A 54 -7.34 10.89 -9.40
N GLY A 55 -7.01 10.31 -8.25
CA GLY A 55 -7.04 10.95 -6.95
C GLY A 55 -5.75 10.65 -6.17
N THR A 56 -5.54 11.37 -5.07
CA THR A 56 -4.34 11.22 -4.24
C THR A 56 -4.76 11.00 -2.80
N VAL A 57 -4.13 10.02 -2.14
CA VAL A 57 -4.21 9.84 -0.70
C VAL A 57 -2.79 9.90 -0.15
N ILE A 58 -2.54 10.82 0.78
CA ILE A 58 -1.28 10.93 1.51
C ILE A 58 -1.53 10.47 2.94
N VAL A 59 -0.76 9.48 3.37
CA VAL A 59 -0.76 9.01 4.75
C VAL A 59 0.52 9.48 5.43
N ASP A 60 0.41 10.48 6.28
CA ASP A 60 1.45 10.91 7.19
C ASP A 60 1.33 10.09 8.47
N ALA A 61 2.35 9.30 8.81
CA ALA A 61 2.30 8.39 9.94
C ALA A 61 3.60 8.42 10.76
N THR A 62 3.46 8.46 12.09
CA THR A 62 4.59 8.49 13.03
C THR A 62 4.61 7.21 13.87
N ASP A 63 5.73 6.49 13.86
CA ASP A 63 6.02 5.33 14.71
C ASP A 63 7.37 5.48 15.45
N GLY A 64 7.84 6.73 15.56
CA GLY A 64 9.12 7.13 16.12
C GLY A 64 9.77 8.19 15.24
N ALA A 65 9.83 7.93 13.93
CA ALA A 65 10.16 8.91 12.89
C ALA A 65 8.90 9.27 12.08
N ALA A 66 8.86 10.49 11.54
CA ALA A 66 7.81 10.91 10.63
C ALA A 66 8.01 10.24 9.27
N ASN A 67 7.00 9.50 8.81
CA ASN A 67 6.98 8.86 7.51
C ASN A 67 5.80 9.37 6.69
N GLN A 68 5.99 9.53 5.39
CA GLN A 68 4.93 9.92 4.47
C GLN A 68 4.78 8.86 3.38
N PHE A 69 3.54 8.42 3.14
CA PHE A 69 3.21 7.40 2.14
C PHE A 69 2.17 7.94 1.15
N PRO A 70 2.59 8.32 -0.07
CA PRO A 70 1.66 8.77 -1.11
C PRO A 70 1.09 7.59 -1.91
N TYR A 71 -0.22 7.64 -2.18
CA TYR A 71 -0.98 6.68 -2.98
C TYR A 71 -1.75 7.40 -4.10
N ALA A 72 -1.61 6.90 -5.32
CA ALA A 72 -2.39 7.29 -6.48
C ALA A 72 -3.61 6.39 -6.60
N ILE A 73 -4.81 6.96 -6.58
CA ILE A 73 -6.08 6.24 -6.61
C ILE A 73 -6.67 6.35 -8.03
N PRO A 74 -7.13 5.24 -8.64
CA PRO A 74 -7.21 3.88 -8.09
C PRO A 74 -5.98 2.99 -8.33
N VAL A 75 -4.88 3.53 -8.90
CA VAL A 75 -3.72 2.75 -9.35
C VAL A 75 -3.07 1.91 -8.24
N ASP A 76 -2.95 2.47 -7.04
CA ASP A 76 -2.34 1.81 -5.88
C ASP A 76 -3.35 0.97 -5.06
N CYS A 77 -4.63 0.94 -5.46
CA CYS A 77 -5.62 0.09 -4.82
C CYS A 77 -5.47 -1.36 -5.29
N ASP A 78 -5.69 -2.31 -4.38
CA ASP A 78 -5.97 -3.69 -4.77
C ASP A 78 -7.36 -3.83 -5.41
N ASN A 79 -7.69 -5.04 -5.85
CA ASN A 79 -8.97 -5.35 -6.52
C ASN A 79 -10.21 -5.06 -5.65
N ASP A 80 -10.06 -4.94 -4.34
CA ASP A 80 -11.13 -4.66 -3.38
C ASP A 80 -11.16 -3.18 -2.96
N GLY A 81 -10.31 -2.33 -3.56
CA GLY A 81 -10.22 -0.92 -3.27
C GLY A 81 -9.38 -0.58 -2.03
N ASN A 82 -8.54 -1.49 -1.55
CA ASN A 82 -7.70 -1.24 -0.38
C ASN A 82 -6.34 -0.66 -0.77
N ILE A 83 -5.83 0.24 0.09
CA ILE A 83 -4.41 0.57 0.17
C ILE A 83 -3.85 0.07 1.50
N LYS A 84 -2.59 -0.40 1.50
CA LYS A 84 -1.91 -0.93 2.70
C LYS A 84 -0.82 0.04 3.15
N VAL A 85 -0.82 0.38 4.44
CA VAL A 85 0.12 1.31 5.09
C VAL A 85 1.02 0.52 6.05
N PRO A 86 2.35 0.59 5.93
CA PRO A 86 3.13 1.42 4.99
C PRO A 86 3.02 0.94 3.55
N LYS A 87 3.25 1.84 2.59
CA LYS A 87 3.28 1.49 1.17
C LYS A 87 4.44 0.53 0.95
N VAL A 88 4.13 -0.68 0.49
CA VAL A 88 5.15 -1.67 0.16
C VAL A 88 5.98 -1.12 -1.01
N ALA A 89 7.31 -1.20 -0.90
CA ALA A 89 8.18 -0.78 -1.99
C ALA A 89 7.86 -1.59 -3.26
N ALA A 90 7.83 -0.91 -4.41
CA ALA A 90 7.72 -1.59 -5.68
C ALA A 90 8.90 -2.56 -5.84
N VAL A 91 8.62 -3.80 -6.26
CA VAL A 91 9.65 -4.78 -6.60
C VAL A 91 10.52 -4.19 -7.72
N SER A 92 11.84 -4.17 -7.51
CA SER A 92 12.75 -3.64 -8.52
C SER A 92 12.94 -4.62 -9.67
N GLN A 93 13.36 -4.13 -10.85
CA GLN A 93 13.70 -5.02 -11.96
C GLN A 93 14.79 -6.01 -11.58
N SER A 94 15.77 -5.60 -10.77
CA SER A 94 16.81 -6.49 -10.26
C SER A 94 16.27 -7.62 -9.37
N ASP A 95 15.21 -7.38 -8.61
CA ASP A 95 14.56 -8.45 -7.84
C ASP A 95 13.90 -9.48 -8.76
N LEU A 96 13.28 -9.01 -9.85
CA LEU A 96 12.70 -9.88 -10.87
C LEU A 96 13.77 -10.67 -11.64
N ASP A 97 14.88 -10.03 -11.99
CA ASP A 97 16.01 -10.68 -12.67
C ASP A 97 16.65 -11.75 -11.76
N ASN A 98 16.78 -11.47 -10.47
CA ASN A 98 17.25 -12.43 -9.47
C ASN A 98 16.30 -13.63 -9.36
N LEU A 99 14.97 -13.39 -9.39
CA LEU A 99 13.99 -14.47 -9.37
C LEU A 99 14.07 -15.34 -10.64
N ASP A 100 14.18 -14.73 -11.82
CA ASP A 100 14.35 -15.44 -13.09
C ASP A 100 15.63 -16.32 -13.09
N ALA A 101 16.75 -15.77 -12.59
CA ALA A 101 18.00 -16.52 -12.46
C ALA A 101 17.85 -17.73 -11.53
N GLN A 102 17.16 -17.58 -10.39
CA GLN A 102 16.89 -18.68 -9.47
C GLN A 102 16.00 -19.76 -10.10
N VAL A 103 14.95 -19.38 -10.83
CA VAL A 103 14.07 -20.32 -11.55
C VAL A 103 14.84 -21.09 -12.62
N LYS A 104 15.69 -20.41 -13.40
CA LYS A 104 16.56 -21.07 -14.41
C LYS A 104 17.55 -22.04 -13.78
N ASN A 105 18.14 -21.69 -12.64
CA ASN A 105 19.04 -22.59 -11.93
C ASN A 105 18.32 -23.82 -11.36
N LEU A 106 17.13 -23.63 -10.80
CA LEU A 106 16.29 -24.74 -10.34
C LEU A 106 15.92 -25.69 -11.49
N ALA A 107 15.54 -25.14 -12.65
CA ALA A 107 15.25 -25.94 -13.84
C ALA A 107 16.45 -26.79 -14.29
N LYS A 108 17.67 -26.21 -14.28
CA LYS A 108 18.91 -26.93 -14.58
C LYS A 108 19.18 -28.05 -13.57
N HIS A 109 19.01 -27.80 -12.27
CA HIS A 109 19.20 -28.80 -11.23
C HIS A 109 18.22 -29.99 -11.39
N ILE A 110 16.95 -29.72 -11.68
CA ILE A 110 15.95 -30.77 -11.92
C ILE A 110 16.30 -31.60 -13.16
N ALA A 111 16.76 -30.95 -14.24
CA ALA A 111 17.17 -31.65 -15.46
C ALA A 111 18.38 -32.57 -15.22
N ALA A 112 19.41 -32.06 -14.53
CA ALA A 112 20.58 -32.87 -14.16
C ALA A 112 20.21 -34.08 -13.29
N ASN A 113 19.29 -33.91 -12.33
CA ASN A 113 18.81 -35.00 -11.48
C ASN A 113 17.95 -36.05 -12.23
N LYS A 114 17.33 -35.70 -13.36
CA LYS A 114 16.60 -36.66 -14.21
C LYS A 114 17.53 -37.47 -15.12
N SER A 115 18.65 -36.91 -15.55
CA SER A 115 19.60 -37.61 -16.44
C SER A 115 20.57 -38.56 -15.73
N GLY A 116 20.62 -38.56 -14.39
CA GLY A 116 21.46 -39.45 -13.59
C GLY A 116 20.78 -40.75 -13.13
N LYS A 117 19.63 -41.12 -13.70
CA LYS A 117 18.84 -42.30 -13.31
C LYS A 117 18.62 -43.23 -14.49
#